data_AF-A0ABF7Q2C6-F1
#
_entry.id   AF-A0ABF7Q2C6-F1
#
_cell.length_a   1.000
_cell.length_b   1.000
_cell.length_c   1.000
_cell.angle_alpha   90.00
_cell.angle_beta   90.00
_cell.angle_gamma   90.00
#
_symmetry.space_group_name_H-M   'P 1'
#
loop_
_entity.id
_entity.type
_entity.pdbx_description
1 polymer ?
#
loop_
_entity_poly.entity_id
_entity_poly.type
_entity_poly.pdbx_seq_one_letter_code
_entity_poly.pdbx_strand_id
1 'polypeptide(L)'
;MADADLDAVIRQLAKQQNKTILAAAKKRRDRFSGLAMKAKDKDAKERYKMLAREVAEQANAAARRLLISADNVADSYARAMRQAAAAELPKKPEKPQKSEKSAAAAPAKPDGKSGKKSVSKTAKAAARKTGKAAA
;
A
#
# COMPACT_ATOMS: atom_id res chain seq x y z
N MET A 1 -6.79 9.69 35.46
CA MET A 1 -7.07 9.88 34.02
C MET A 1 -5.84 9.36 33.31
N ALA A 2 -5.90 8.18 32.69
CA ALA A 2 -4.77 7.70 31.91
C ALA A 2 -4.63 8.63 30.71
N ASP A 3 -3.48 9.29 30.60
CA ASP A 3 -3.06 9.97 29.38
C ASP A 3 -3.39 9.06 28.20
N ALA A 4 -4.10 9.58 27.19
CA ALA A 4 -4.51 8.76 26.06
C ALA A 4 -3.26 8.09 25.46
N ASP A 5 -3.23 6.76 25.46
CA ASP A 5 -2.15 6.01 24.81
C ASP A 5 -2.04 6.50 23.36
N LEU A 6 -0.80 6.62 22.88
CA LEU A 6 -0.51 7.31 21.61
C LEU A 6 -1.24 6.65 20.44
N ASP A 7 -1.54 5.36 20.52
CA ASP A 7 -2.35 4.61 19.56
C ASP A 7 -3.79 5.15 19.46
N ALA A 8 -4.43 5.49 20.58
CA ALA A 8 -5.76 6.09 20.62
C ALA A 8 -5.75 7.50 20.01
N VAL A 9 -4.69 8.28 20.26
CA VAL A 9 -4.49 9.61 19.66
C VAL A 9 -4.37 9.49 18.14
N ILE A 10 -3.58 8.53 17.64
CA ILE A 10 -3.41 8.28 16.20
C ILE A 10 -4.76 7.96 15.54
N ARG A 11 -5.54 7.04 16.13
CA ARG A 11 -6.87 6.67 15.60
C ARG A 11 -7.85 7.85 15.62
N GLN A 12 -7.83 8.65 16.69
CA GLN A 12 -8.70 9.82 16.81
C GLN A 12 -8.36 10.91 15.78
N LEU A 13 -7.06 11.21 15.60
CA LEU A 13 -6.59 12.18 14.62
C LEU A 13 -6.99 11.75 13.20
N ALA A 14 -6.82 10.47 12.85
CA ALA A 14 -7.22 9.95 11.55
C ALA A 14 -8.73 10.08 11.30
N LYS A 15 -9.57 9.86 12.33
CA LYS A 15 -11.03 10.08 12.24
C LYS A 15 -11.37 11.56 12.00
N GLN A 16 -10.67 12.48 12.66
CA GLN A 16 -10.85 13.93 12.45
C GLN A 16 -10.44 14.35 11.03
N GLN A 17 -9.29 13.87 10.56
CA GLN A 17 -8.81 14.13 9.19
C GLN A 17 -9.75 13.54 8.14
N ASN A 18 -10.28 12.33 8.36
CA ASN A 18 -11.25 11.69 7.46
C ASN A 18 -12.51 12.56 7.28
N LYS A 19 -13.09 13.08 8.37
CA LYS A 19 -14.22 14.02 8.30
C LYS A 19 -13.90 15.24 7.44
N THR A 20 -12.68 15.78 7.59
CA THR A 20 -12.22 16.95 6.84
C THR A 20 -12.07 16.64 5.35
N ILE A 21 -11.51 15.48 5.00
CA ILE A 21 -11.37 15.01 3.61
C ILE A 21 -12.74 14.85 2.96
N LEU A 22 -13.70 14.19 3.64
CA LEU A 22 -15.04 14.00 3.10
C LEU A 22 -15.80 15.32 2.94
N ALA A 23 -15.65 16.26 3.88
CA ALA A 23 -16.24 17.59 3.76
C ALA A 23 -15.67 18.38 2.58
N ALA A 24 -14.35 18.35 2.38
CA ALA A 24 -13.70 18.98 1.22
C ALA A 24 -14.12 18.32 -0.10
N ALA A 25 -14.21 16.99 -0.12
CA ALA A 25 -14.67 16.23 -1.27
C ALA A 25 -16.12 16.56 -1.65
N LYS A 26 -17.00 16.70 -0.66
CA LYS A 26 -18.38 17.14 -0.86
C LYS A 26 -18.44 18.52 -1.53
N LYS A 27 -17.71 19.50 -1.01
CA LYS A 27 -17.62 20.85 -1.63
C LYS A 27 -17.15 20.78 -3.09
N ARG A 28 -16.15 19.94 -3.38
CA ARG A 28 -15.62 19.76 -4.74
C ARG A 28 -16.62 19.07 -5.67
N ARG A 29 -17.32 18.03 -5.18
CA ARG A 29 -18.40 17.34 -5.90
C ARG A 29 -19.55 18.31 -6.22
N ASP A 30 -19.96 19.11 -5.25
CA ASP A 30 -21.08 20.05 -5.40
C ASP A 30 -20.72 21.14 -6.41
N ARG A 31 -19.46 21.59 -6.44
CA ARG A 31 -18.95 22.50 -7.47
C ARG A 31 -19.10 21.90 -8.88
N PHE A 32 -18.66 20.66 -9.10
CA PHE A 32 -18.82 20.00 -10.40
C PHE A 32 -20.29 19.74 -10.76
N SER A 33 -21.11 19.39 -9.78
CA SER A 33 -22.56 19.23 -9.98
C SER A 33 -23.22 20.55 -10.39
N GLY A 34 -22.83 21.68 -9.78
CA GLY A 34 -23.29 23.00 -10.16
C GLY A 34 -22.83 23.42 -11.57
N LEU A 35 -21.60 23.07 -11.96
CA LEU A 35 -21.12 23.27 -13.33
C LEU A 35 -21.91 22.44 -14.34
N ALA A 36 -22.25 21.18 -14.00
CA ALA A 36 -23.10 20.34 -14.82
C ALA A 36 -24.51 20.95 -15.01
N MET A 37 -25.09 21.54 -13.97
CA MET A 37 -26.41 22.20 -14.07
C MET A 37 -26.37 23.43 -14.98
N LYS A 38 -25.27 24.17 -14.98
CA LYS A 38 -25.08 25.40 -15.79
C LYS A 38 -24.65 25.13 -17.23
N ALA A 39 -24.10 23.95 -17.52
CA ALA A 39 -23.66 23.60 -18.86
C ALA A 39 -24.86 23.57 -19.82
N LYS A 40 -24.67 24.10 -21.03
CA LYS A 40 -25.69 24.04 -22.11
C LYS A 40 -25.49 22.80 -22.98
N ASP A 41 -24.24 22.44 -23.20
CA ASP A 41 -23.80 21.30 -23.99
C ASP A 41 -23.97 19.97 -23.24
N LYS A 42 -24.39 18.90 -23.95
CA LYS A 42 -24.64 17.58 -23.37
C LYS A 42 -23.34 16.88 -22.96
N ASP A 43 -22.28 16.95 -23.75
CA ASP A 43 -21.00 16.35 -23.45
C ASP A 43 -20.37 17.03 -22.23
N ALA A 44 -20.47 18.37 -22.14
CA ALA A 44 -19.99 19.11 -20.98
C ALA A 44 -20.74 18.71 -19.70
N LYS A 45 -22.08 18.53 -19.77
CA LYS A 45 -22.88 18.02 -18.65
C LYS A 45 -22.40 16.66 -18.18
N GLU A 46 -22.18 15.74 -19.10
CA GLU A 46 -21.74 14.39 -18.77
C GLU A 46 -20.34 14.37 -18.17
N ARG A 47 -19.40 15.12 -18.74
CA ARG A 47 -18.04 15.27 -18.19
C ARG A 47 -18.07 15.80 -16.76
N TYR A 48 -18.86 16.84 -16.46
CA TYR A 48 -18.95 17.37 -15.09
C TYR A 48 -19.63 16.40 -14.13
N LYS A 49 -20.62 15.61 -14.58
CA LYS A 49 -21.21 14.54 -13.77
C LYS A 49 -20.20 13.43 -13.48
N MET A 50 -19.40 13.04 -14.47
CA MET A 50 -18.32 12.07 -14.31
C MET A 50 -17.28 12.55 -13.31
N LEU A 51 -16.80 13.80 -13.45
CA LEU A 51 -15.86 14.41 -12.50
C LEU A 51 -16.43 14.46 -11.08
N ALA A 52 -17.73 14.77 -10.92
CA ALA A 52 -18.38 14.75 -9.61
C ALA A 52 -18.35 13.35 -8.97
N ARG A 53 -18.60 12.30 -9.76
CA ARG A 53 -18.54 10.89 -9.30
C ARG A 53 -17.11 10.49 -8.93
N GLU A 54 -16.14 10.76 -9.81
CA GLU A 54 -14.73 10.45 -9.59
C GLU A 54 -14.20 11.10 -8.31
N VAL A 55 -14.55 12.37 -8.05
CA VAL A 55 -14.17 13.06 -6.81
C VAL A 55 -14.69 12.32 -5.59
N ALA A 56 -15.95 11.87 -5.61
CA ALA A 56 -16.54 11.16 -4.49
C ALA A 56 -15.88 9.79 -4.27
N GLU A 57 -15.62 9.05 -5.34
CA GLU A 57 -14.98 7.72 -5.28
C GLU A 57 -13.53 7.82 -4.80
N GLN A 58 -12.73 8.72 -5.39
CA GLN A 58 -11.34 8.93 -5.01
C GLN A 58 -11.22 9.43 -3.57
N ALA A 59 -12.09 10.34 -3.13
CA ALA A 59 -12.09 10.83 -1.76
C ALA A 59 -12.44 9.73 -0.75
N ASN A 60 -13.45 8.90 -1.04
CA ASN A 60 -13.81 7.77 -0.19
C ASN A 60 -12.67 6.74 -0.13
N ALA A 61 -12.02 6.45 -1.26
CA ALA A 61 -10.87 5.56 -1.31
C ALA A 61 -9.70 6.13 -0.48
N ALA A 62 -9.37 7.41 -0.64
CA ALA A 62 -8.32 8.08 0.12
C ALA A 62 -8.63 8.10 1.62
N ALA A 63 -9.87 8.40 2.01
CA ALA A 63 -10.33 8.41 3.39
C ALA A 63 -10.22 7.02 4.05
N ARG A 64 -10.59 5.95 3.33
CA ARG A 64 -10.43 4.56 3.81
C ARG A 64 -8.97 4.18 3.95
N ARG A 65 -8.13 4.54 2.98
CA ARG A 65 -6.67 4.29 3.04
C ARG A 65 -6.05 4.99 4.25
N LEU A 66 -6.45 6.23 4.54
CA LEU A 66 -5.99 6.95 5.73
C LEU A 66 -6.31 6.22 7.03
N LEU A 67 -7.54 5.71 7.18
CA LEU A 67 -7.93 4.95 8.37
C LEU A 67 -7.11 3.67 8.53
N ILE A 68 -6.98 2.89 7.45
CA ILE A 68 -6.21 1.65 7.46
C ILE A 68 -4.74 1.92 7.81
N SER A 69 -4.15 2.97 7.22
CA SER A 69 -2.79 3.39 7.57
C SER A 69 -2.68 3.78 9.03
N ALA A 70 -3.65 4.51 9.58
CA ALA A 70 -3.64 4.92 10.97
C ALA A 70 -3.75 3.71 11.93
N ASP A 71 -4.61 2.74 11.64
CA ASP A 71 -4.72 1.51 12.43
C ASP A 71 -3.41 0.71 12.38
N ASN A 72 -2.79 0.58 11.21
CA ASN A 72 -1.49 -0.09 11.09
C ASN A 72 -0.38 0.61 11.89
N VAL A 73 -0.37 1.95 11.90
CA VAL A 73 0.61 2.74 12.66
C VAL A 73 0.37 2.56 14.17
N ALA A 74 -0.89 2.67 14.60
CA ALA A 74 -1.29 2.46 15.98
C ALA A 74 -0.92 1.06 16.49
N ASP A 75 -1.21 0.01 15.70
CA ASP A 75 -0.90 -1.38 16.06
C ASP A 75 0.61 -1.67 16.06
N SER A 76 1.37 -1.00 15.19
CA SER A 76 2.84 -1.13 15.16
C SER A 76 3.47 -0.47 16.38
N TYR A 77 2.96 0.68 16.80
CA TYR A 77 3.38 1.35 18.03
C TYR A 77 3.06 0.51 19.28
N ALA A 78 1.82 0.05 19.40
CA ALA A 78 1.41 -0.80 20.53
C ALA A 78 2.25 -2.09 20.61
N ARG A 79 2.57 -2.71 19.46
CA ARG A 79 3.48 -3.85 19.41
C ARG A 79 4.89 -3.49 19.87
N ALA A 80 5.46 -2.39 19.39
CA ALA A 80 6.79 -1.95 19.80
C ALA A 80 6.86 -1.71 21.32
N MET A 81 5.83 -1.09 21.91
CA MET A 81 5.77 -0.86 23.36
C MET A 81 5.64 -2.14 24.17
N ARG A 82 4.85 -3.13 23.70
CA ARG A 82 4.80 -4.46 24.35
C ARG A 82 6.15 -5.17 24.29
N GLN A 83 6.88 -5.06 23.18
CA GLN A 83 8.21 -5.66 23.05
C GLN A 83 9.25 -4.96 23.93
N ALA A 84 9.18 -3.63 24.06
CA ALA A 84 10.03 -2.87 24.97
C ALA A 84 9.75 -3.27 26.43
N ALA A 85 8.48 -3.30 26.85
CA ALA A 85 8.10 -3.73 28.18
C ALA A 85 8.54 -5.19 28.47
N ALA A 86 8.40 -6.10 27.50
CA ALA A 86 8.86 -7.48 27.64
C ALA A 86 10.40 -7.61 27.64
N ALA A 87 11.15 -6.64 27.12
CA ALA A 87 12.60 -6.60 27.17
C ALA A 87 13.12 -6.03 28.50
N GLU A 88 12.36 -5.16 29.15
CA GLU A 88 12.70 -4.59 30.48
C GLU A 88 12.37 -5.53 31.64
N LEU A 89 11.44 -6.47 31.48
CA LEU A 89 11.30 -7.57 32.45
C LEU A 89 12.54 -8.49 32.36
N PRO A 90 13.23 -8.79 33.48
CA PRO A 90 14.42 -9.62 33.46
C PRO A 90 14.08 -10.99 32.87
N LYS A 91 14.58 -11.24 31.65
CA LYS A 91 14.45 -12.54 30.99
C LYS A 91 15.12 -13.59 31.86
N LYS A 92 14.31 -14.41 32.52
CA LYS A 92 14.74 -15.69 33.08
C LYS A 92 15.41 -16.45 31.92
N PRO A 93 16.69 -16.85 32.01
CA PRO A 93 17.43 -17.38 30.87
C PRO A 93 16.90 -18.77 30.53
N GLU A 94 16.05 -18.87 29.50
CA GLU A 94 15.82 -20.13 28.81
C GLU A 94 16.99 -20.40 27.86
N LYS A 95 17.60 -21.56 28.08
CA LYS A 95 18.83 -22.06 27.49
C LYS A 95 18.75 -22.12 25.96
N PRO A 96 19.85 -21.83 25.23
CA PRO A 96 19.94 -22.15 23.82
C PRO A 96 19.93 -23.69 23.66
N GLN A 97 18.87 -24.25 23.10
CA GLN A 97 18.91 -25.62 22.61
C GLN A 97 19.83 -25.68 21.39
N LYS A 98 21.03 -26.20 21.65
CA LYS A 98 22.01 -26.63 20.67
C LYS A 98 21.89 -28.14 20.52
N SER A 99 21.46 -28.60 19.35
CA SER A 99 21.69 -29.95 18.80
C SER A 99 20.93 -29.97 17.45
N GLU A 100 21.51 -30.25 16.29
CA GLU A 100 22.58 -31.18 15.93
C GLU A 100 23.27 -30.67 14.63
N LYS A 101 24.60 -30.56 14.59
CA LYS A 101 25.56 -31.61 14.15
C LYS A 101 25.61 -31.66 12.60
N SER A 102 26.72 -31.49 11.91
CA SER A 102 28.13 -31.32 12.24
C SER A 102 28.87 -30.92 10.95
N ALA A 103 30.03 -30.27 11.13
CA ALA A 103 31.31 -30.46 10.44
C ALA A 103 31.28 -30.89 8.94
N ALA A 104 32.02 -30.28 8.03
CA ALA A 104 33.40 -29.82 8.14
C ALA A 104 33.81 -29.06 6.87
N ALA A 105 34.91 -28.33 6.99
CA ALA A 105 35.87 -27.96 5.93
C ALA A 105 35.43 -26.93 4.87
N ALA A 106 35.88 -25.69 5.07
CA ALA A 106 36.43 -24.86 3.99
C ALA A 106 37.76 -25.53 3.49
N PRO A 107 38.26 -25.34 2.25
CA PRO A 107 38.37 -24.02 1.59
C PRO A 107 38.32 -23.99 0.03
N ALA A 108 38.53 -22.78 -0.51
CA ALA A 108 39.05 -22.43 -1.85
C ALA A 108 38.08 -22.16 -3.03
N LYS A 109 38.29 -20.97 -3.63
CA LYS A 109 37.77 -20.41 -4.91
C LYS A 109 38.37 -21.19 -6.13
N PRO A 110 38.14 -20.88 -7.44
CA PRO A 110 37.32 -19.85 -8.13
C PRO A 110 36.52 -20.37 -9.37
N ASP A 111 35.83 -19.44 -10.06
CA ASP A 111 35.41 -19.38 -11.47
C ASP A 111 35.13 -20.63 -12.36
N GLY A 112 34.01 -20.59 -13.10
CA GLY A 112 34.01 -21.02 -14.50
C GLY A 112 32.99 -22.08 -14.97
N LYS A 113 31.94 -21.61 -15.66
CA LYS A 113 31.46 -22.05 -16.99
C LYS A 113 31.00 -23.52 -17.23
N SER A 114 29.90 -23.59 -17.99
CA SER A 114 29.29 -24.73 -18.72
C SER A 114 28.18 -25.45 -17.96
N GLY A 115 27.06 -25.85 -18.57
CA GLY A 115 26.55 -25.80 -19.93
C GLY A 115 25.06 -26.16 -19.87
N LYS A 116 24.22 -25.60 -20.74
CA LYS A 116 23.81 -26.21 -22.02
C LYS A 116 22.46 -26.94 -21.91
N LYS A 117 21.48 -26.41 -22.67
CA LYS A 117 20.27 -27.05 -23.22
C LYS A 117 19.35 -27.75 -22.21
N SER A 118 18.08 -27.33 -22.11
CA SER A 118 17.12 -27.73 -23.14
C SER A 118 15.98 -26.75 -23.32
N VAL A 119 15.71 -26.49 -24.60
CA VAL A 119 14.53 -25.83 -25.15
C VAL A 119 13.48 -26.91 -25.39
N SER A 120 12.27 -26.74 -24.89
CA SER A 120 11.04 -27.15 -25.57
C SER A 120 9.94 -26.17 -25.17
N LYS A 121 9.59 -25.24 -26.08
CA LYS A 121 8.36 -25.27 -26.89
C LYS A 121 7.13 -25.20 -25.98
N THR A 122 6.35 -24.12 -25.96
CA THR A 122 5.74 -23.37 -27.09
C THR A 122 5.26 -22.03 -26.50
N ALA A 123 5.68 -20.86 -26.99
CA ALA A 123 5.14 -20.16 -28.17
C ALA A 123 3.67 -19.71 -27.94
N LYS A 124 3.19 -18.51 -28.29
CA LYS A 124 3.71 -17.37 -29.04
C LYS A 124 2.48 -16.47 -29.27
N ALA A 125 2.39 -15.32 -28.60
CA ALA A 125 1.43 -14.28 -28.97
C ALA A 125 1.84 -12.94 -28.35
N ALA A 126 2.74 -12.20 -29.00
CA ALA A 126 2.80 -10.72 -28.99
C ALA A 126 4.13 -10.25 -29.60
N ALA A 127 4.25 -10.24 -30.94
CA ALA A 127 5.24 -9.40 -31.64
C ALA A 127 5.00 -9.45 -33.15
N ARG A 128 3.88 -8.90 -33.61
CA ARG A 128 3.71 -8.46 -35.00
C ARG A 128 2.83 -7.22 -35.01
N LYS A 129 3.46 -6.05 -34.97
CA LYS A 129 2.98 -4.80 -35.59
C LYS A 129 4.03 -3.71 -35.41
N THR A 130 5.00 -3.68 -36.30
CA THR A 130 5.66 -2.45 -36.79
C THR A 130 6.53 -2.82 -38.00
N GLY A 131 6.27 -2.19 -39.15
CA GLY A 131 7.21 -2.14 -40.26
C GLY A 131 6.84 -2.95 -41.49
N LYS A 132 5.87 -2.47 -42.28
CA LYS A 132 6.00 -2.51 -43.75
C LYS A 132 5.23 -1.35 -44.38
N ALA A 133 5.92 -0.22 -44.44
CA ALA A 133 5.77 0.78 -45.49
C ALA A 133 7.12 0.85 -46.20
N ALA A 134 7.09 1.12 -47.52
CA ALA A 134 8.18 1.28 -48.47
C ALA A 134 8.51 0.05 -49.36
N ALA A 135 8.69 0.40 -50.64
CA ALA A 135 8.93 -0.39 -51.86
C ALA A 135 7.69 -1.04 -52.47
#